data_AF-A0A1H7S2B8-F1
#
_entry.id   AF-A0A1H7S2B8-F1
#
_cell.length_a   1.000
_cell.length_b   1.000
_cell.length_c   1.000
_cell.angle_alpha   90.00
_cell.angle_beta   90.00
_cell.angle_gamma   90.00
#
_symmetry.space_group_name_H-M   'P 1'
#
loop_
_entity.id
_entity.type
_entity.pdbx_description
1 polymer ?
#
loop_
_entity_poly.entity_id
_entity_poly.type
_entity_poly.pdbx_seq_one_letter_code
_entity_poly.pdbx_strand_id
1 'polypeptide(L)'
;MALVVYTSLYDMELVETEPSLHRLRAEEEGGAVLCWLKDGTTQEKTLSLNSLQQVLDPIENPRYLLYRDSRGWFATRRDYHAVPEKVGRRKEHAERFARLWRKHIGPAELVYTRMPEGRKMLLTARTRALSSIFVKKSERVSAWR
;
A
#
# COMPACT_ATOMS: atom_id res chain seq x y z
N MET A 1 2.23 -3.22 6.14
CA MET A 1 1.63 -2.33 5.12
C MET A 1 0.47 -1.51 5.69
N ALA A 2 -0.54 -2.13 6.32
CA ALA A 2 -1.69 -1.42 6.89
C ALA A 2 -1.33 -0.28 7.86
N LEU A 3 -0.37 -0.50 8.76
CA LEU A 3 0.11 0.55 9.69
C LEU A 3 0.68 1.76 8.94
N VAL A 4 1.54 1.52 7.95
CA VAL A 4 2.13 2.59 7.13
C VAL A 4 1.06 3.41 6.42
N VAL A 5 0.05 2.75 5.87
CA VAL A 5 -1.10 3.41 5.23
C VAL A 5 -1.86 4.27 6.24
N TYR A 6 -2.26 3.70 7.37
CA TYR A 6 -3.06 4.41 8.37
C TYR A 6 -2.29 5.58 9.00
N THR A 7 -1.03 5.38 9.40
CA THR A 7 -0.17 6.44 9.92
C THR A 7 0.02 7.56 8.90
N SER A 8 0.14 7.24 7.60
CA SER A 8 0.25 8.29 6.58
C SER A 8 -1.02 9.11 6.45
N LEU A 9 -2.20 8.50 6.57
CA LEU A 9 -3.47 9.22 6.55
C LEU A 9 -3.65 10.09 7.80
N TYR A 10 -3.18 9.63 8.96
CA TYR A 10 -3.21 10.37 10.22
C TYR A 10 -2.27 11.57 10.17
N ASP A 11 -1.03 11.39 9.71
CA ASP A 11 -0.04 12.47 9.51
C ASP A 11 -0.51 13.53 8.49
N MET A 12 -1.51 13.19 7.67
CA MET A 12 -2.16 14.08 6.71
C MET A 12 -3.46 14.70 7.24
N GLU A 13 -3.83 14.44 8.50
CA GLU A 13 -5.08 14.89 9.13
C GLU A 13 -6.33 14.44 8.36
N LEU A 14 -6.24 13.32 7.63
CA LEU A 14 -7.39 12.73 6.93
C LEU A 14 -8.15 11.70 7.77
N VAL A 15 -7.54 11.28 8.87
CA VAL A 15 -8.14 10.49 9.95
C VAL A 15 -7.70 11.14 11.26
N GLU A 16 -8.58 11.13 12.26
CA GLU A 16 -8.37 11.86 13.51
C GLU A 16 -7.84 10.93 14.61
N THR A 17 -8.13 9.64 14.50
CA THR A 17 -7.79 8.73 15.57
C THR A 17 -6.35 8.24 15.47
N GLU A 18 -5.64 8.21 16.59
CA GLU A 18 -4.21 7.86 16.63
C GLU A 18 -3.92 6.43 16.09
N PRO A 19 -2.86 6.25 15.29
CA PRO A 19 -2.45 4.94 14.79
C PRO A 19 -2.00 4.01 15.91
N SER A 20 -2.55 2.80 15.98
CA SER A 20 -2.04 1.77 16.87
C SER A 20 -2.11 0.38 16.23
N LEU A 21 -1.09 -0.44 16.53
CA LEU A 21 -1.03 -1.83 16.07
C LEU A 21 -2.25 -2.65 16.55
N HIS A 22 -2.78 -2.34 17.74
CA HIS A 22 -3.92 -3.06 18.30
C HIS A 22 -5.26 -2.82 17.58
N ARG A 23 -5.34 -1.77 16.76
CA ARG A 23 -6.55 -1.41 16.00
C ARG A 23 -6.57 -2.03 14.61
N LEU A 24 -5.40 -2.35 14.06
CA LEU A 24 -5.26 -3.03 12.78
C LEU A 24 -5.19 -4.53 13.04
N ARG A 25 -6.27 -5.23 12.71
CA ARG A 25 -6.36 -6.67 12.86
C ARG A 25 -6.15 -7.35 11.52
N ALA A 26 -5.43 -8.46 11.55
CA ALA A 26 -5.25 -9.35 10.43
C ALA A 26 -5.44 -10.78 10.94
N GLU A 27 -6.30 -11.55 10.29
CA GLU A 27 -6.53 -12.97 10.56
C GLU A 27 -6.39 -13.76 9.27
N GLU A 28 -5.77 -14.93 9.36
CA GLU A 28 -5.74 -15.88 8.25
C GLU A 28 -6.99 -16.78 8.33
N GLU A 29 -7.76 -16.82 7.27
CA GLU A 29 -8.97 -17.63 7.16
C GLU A 29 -9.03 -18.22 5.75
N GLY A 30 -8.98 -19.55 5.63
CA GLY A 30 -9.15 -20.26 4.35
C GLY A 30 -8.11 -19.91 3.27
N GLY A 31 -6.86 -19.61 3.66
CA GLY A 31 -5.80 -19.20 2.72
C GLY A 31 -5.88 -17.75 2.26
N ALA A 32 -6.78 -16.95 2.86
CA ALA A 32 -6.84 -15.50 2.70
C ALA A 32 -6.47 -14.80 4.01
N VAL A 33 -5.94 -13.57 3.91
CA VAL A 33 -5.72 -12.71 5.08
C VAL A 33 -6.81 -11.64 5.10
N LEU A 34 -7.69 -11.72 6.10
CA LEU A 34 -8.71 -10.71 6.37
C LEU A 34 -8.11 -9.60 7.21
N CYS A 35 -8.22 -8.35 6.74
CA CYS A 35 -7.72 -7.17 7.46
C CYS A 35 -8.86 -6.19 7.74
N TRP A 36 -8.98 -5.72 8.98
CA TRP A 36 -9.97 -4.69 9.35
C TRP A 36 -9.45 -3.74 10.42
N LEU A 37 -10.14 -2.61 10.55
CA LEU A 37 -9.91 -1.61 11.58
C LEU A 37 -11.00 -1.74 12.65
N LYS A 38 -10.59 -2.03 13.90
CA LYS A 38 -11.52 -2.29 15.01
C LYS A 38 -12.41 -1.08 15.33
N ASP A 39 -11.79 0.07 15.53
CA ASP A 39 -12.48 1.31 15.92
C ASP A 39 -12.38 2.38 14.81
N GLY A 40 -12.87 3.59 15.09
CA GLY A 40 -12.86 4.72 14.15
C GLY A 40 -14.16 4.85 13.37
N THR A 41 -14.34 6.00 12.73
CA THR A 41 -15.56 6.32 12.00
C THR A 41 -15.67 5.50 10.72
N THR A 42 -16.88 5.35 10.18
CA THR A 42 -17.12 4.70 8.87
C THR A 42 -16.28 5.34 7.76
N GLN A 43 -16.08 6.66 7.84
CA GLN A 43 -15.25 7.41 6.90
C GLN A 43 -13.77 7.01 7.03
N GLU A 44 -13.21 7.00 8.25
CA GLU A 44 -11.82 6.59 8.49
C GLU A 44 -11.58 5.15 8.04
N LYS A 45 -12.50 4.23 8.38
CA LYS A 45 -12.46 2.82 7.96
C LYS A 45 -12.43 2.72 6.44
N THR A 46 -13.34 3.43 5.76
CA THR A 46 -13.43 3.41 4.30
C THR A 46 -12.18 3.98 3.62
N LEU A 47 -11.69 5.13 4.10
CA LEU A 47 -10.50 5.77 3.54
C LEU A 47 -9.26 4.88 3.70
N SER A 48 -9.10 4.29 4.88
CA SER A 48 -7.97 3.42 5.21
C SER A 48 -7.98 2.14 4.38
N LEU A 49 -9.14 1.48 4.29
CA LEU A 49 -9.28 0.24 3.52
C LEU A 49 -9.10 0.50 2.01
N ASN A 50 -9.66 1.58 1.47
CA ASN A 50 -9.46 1.95 0.06
C ASN A 50 -7.99 2.26 -0.24
N SER A 51 -7.29 2.91 0.69
CA SER A 51 -5.87 3.22 0.53
C SER A 51 -5.02 1.96 0.64
N LEU A 52 -5.35 1.05 1.55
CA LEU A 52 -4.66 -0.23 1.70
C LEU A 52 -4.87 -1.12 0.46
N GLN A 53 -6.08 -1.17 -0.07
CA GLN A 53 -6.39 -1.89 -1.30
C GLN A 53 -5.51 -1.44 -2.45
N GLN A 54 -5.30 -0.12 -2.63
CA GLN A 54 -4.38 0.38 -3.66
C GLN A 54 -2.93 -0.11 -3.50
N VAL A 55 -2.46 -0.32 -2.27
CA VAL A 55 -1.11 -0.85 -2.00
C VAL A 55 -1.01 -2.35 -2.32
N LEU A 56 -2.09 -3.09 -2.09
CA LEU A 56 -2.14 -4.55 -2.22
C LEU A 56 -2.51 -5.01 -3.63
N ASP A 57 -3.36 -4.26 -4.31
CA ASP A 57 -3.86 -4.63 -5.63
C ASP A 57 -2.79 -4.49 -6.72
N PRO A 58 -2.97 -5.18 -7.86
CA PRO A 58 -2.12 -5.02 -9.03
C PRO A 58 -1.91 -3.54 -9.39
N ILE A 59 -0.66 -3.18 -9.68
CA ILE A 59 -0.29 -1.80 -10.00
C ILE A 59 -1.08 -1.30 -11.21
N GLU A 60 -1.77 -0.17 -11.05
CA GLU A 60 -2.47 0.54 -12.13
C GLU A 60 -1.67 1.75 -12.62
N ASN A 61 -2.10 2.99 -12.30
CA ASN A 61 -1.44 4.23 -12.74
C ASN A 61 -1.13 5.21 -11.59
N PRO A 62 -0.50 4.76 -10.49
CA PRO A 62 -0.24 5.63 -9.35
C PRO A 62 0.75 6.73 -9.72
N ARG A 63 0.62 7.91 -9.11
CA ARG A 63 1.55 9.04 -9.32
C ARG A 63 2.95 8.76 -8.76
N TYR A 64 3.02 7.95 -7.72
CA TYR A 64 4.25 7.48 -7.12
C TYR A 64 4.18 5.96 -6.90
N LEU A 65 5.33 5.31 -7.02
CA LEU A 65 5.49 3.88 -6.80
C LEU A 65 6.63 3.68 -5.80
N LEU A 66 6.49 2.72 -4.91
CA LEU A 66 7.62 2.16 -4.18
C LEU A 66 8.11 0.91 -4.89
N TYR A 67 9.42 0.74 -4.96
CA TYR A 67 10.00 -0.56 -5.27
C TYR A 67 11.00 -0.98 -4.21
N ARG A 68 11.14 -2.29 -4.05
CA ARG A 68 12.13 -2.90 -3.17
C ARG A 68 12.74 -4.11 -3.82
N ASP A 69 14.01 -4.35 -3.54
CA ASP A 69 14.71 -5.54 -3.97
C ASP A 69 14.69 -6.57 -2.83
N SER A 70 14.03 -7.70 -3.05
CA SER A 70 14.07 -8.87 -2.17
C SER A 70 15.11 -9.85 -2.70
N ARG A 71 16.11 -10.18 -1.88
CA ARG A 71 17.11 -11.20 -2.22
C ARG A 71 16.51 -12.58 -1.96
N GLY A 72 16.22 -13.32 -3.02
CA GLY A 72 15.97 -14.75 -2.94
C GLY A 72 17.28 -15.55 -3.02
N TRP A 73 17.19 -16.86 -2.77
CA TRP A 73 18.34 -17.78 -2.87
C TRP A 73 18.91 -17.90 -4.29
N PHE A 74 18.09 -17.70 -5.33
CA PHE A 74 18.50 -17.89 -6.73
C PHE A 74 18.37 -16.63 -7.60
N ALA A 75 17.66 -15.59 -7.15
CA ALA A 75 17.49 -14.36 -7.90
C ALA A 75 17.07 -13.19 -7.00
N THR A 76 17.40 -11.97 -7.42
CA THR A 76 16.82 -10.76 -6.85
C THR A 76 15.45 -10.55 -7.47
N ARG A 77 14.40 -10.59 -6.64
CA ARG A 77 13.04 -10.23 -7.04
C ARG A 77 12.84 -8.76 -6.70
N ARG A 78 12.25 -8.01 -7.62
CA ARG A 78 11.86 -6.62 -7.36
C ARG A 78 10.35 -6.53 -7.26
N ASP A 79 9.90 -6.19 -6.07
CA ASP A 79 8.50 -5.99 -5.73
C ASP A 79 8.14 -4.51 -5.89
N TYR A 80 6.90 -4.26 -6.29
CA TYR A 80 6.38 -2.93 -6.53
C TYR A 80 5.09 -2.72 -5.74
N HIS A 81 4.93 -1.53 -5.17
CA HIS A 81 3.75 -1.14 -4.41
C HIS A 81 3.31 0.26 -4.85
N ALA A 82 2.02 0.46 -5.05
CA ALA A 82 1.51 1.80 -5.33
C ALA A 82 1.57 2.64 -4.06
N VAL A 83 1.92 3.92 -4.21
CA VAL A 83 1.57 4.91 -3.18
C VAL A 83 0.10 5.27 -3.38
N PRO A 84 -0.77 5.17 -2.35
CA PRO A 84 -2.20 5.46 -2.50
C PRO A 84 -2.45 6.84 -3.08
N GLU A 85 -3.46 7.00 -3.94
CA GLU A 85 -3.76 8.23 -4.66
C GLU A 85 -3.83 9.44 -3.73
N LYS A 86 -4.52 9.32 -2.58
CA LYS A 86 -4.65 10.39 -1.58
C LYS A 86 -3.29 10.86 -1.06
N VAL A 87 -2.40 9.91 -0.75
CA VAL A 87 -1.03 10.17 -0.26
C VAL A 87 -0.15 10.71 -1.39
N GLY A 88 -0.26 10.14 -2.59
CA GLY A 88 0.54 10.49 -3.76
C GLY A 88 0.20 11.85 -4.40
N ARG A 89 -0.82 12.58 -3.92
CA ARG A 89 -1.19 13.90 -4.45
C ARG A 89 -0.12 14.96 -4.23
N ARG A 90 0.65 14.87 -3.14
CA ARG A 90 1.74 15.79 -2.82
C ARG A 90 3.05 15.02 -2.63
N LYS A 91 4.16 15.61 -3.07
CA LYS A 91 5.48 14.96 -3.04
C LYS A 91 5.90 14.67 -1.59
N GLU A 92 5.64 15.63 -0.70
CA GLU A 92 6.01 15.59 0.71
C GLU A 92 5.33 14.42 1.45
N HIS A 93 4.06 14.13 1.12
CA HIS A 93 3.32 13.01 1.66
C HIS A 93 3.81 11.67 1.10
N ALA A 94 4.14 11.60 -0.20
CA ALA A 94 4.73 10.40 -0.80
C ALA A 94 6.11 10.07 -0.20
N GLU A 95 6.95 11.07 0.03
CA GLU A 95 8.26 10.90 0.70
C GLU A 95 8.11 10.46 2.15
N ARG A 96 7.12 11.02 2.87
CA ARG A 96 6.78 10.59 4.23
C ARG A 96 6.31 9.14 4.26
N PHE A 97 5.44 8.75 3.34
CA PHE A 97 5.01 7.36 3.18
C PHE A 97 6.19 6.43 2.95
N ALA A 98 7.14 6.81 2.08
CA ALA A 98 8.37 6.05 1.86
C ALA A 98 9.26 5.96 3.12
N ARG A 99 9.34 7.01 3.94
CA ARG A 99 10.04 6.97 5.24
C ARG A 99 9.37 6.01 6.21
N LEU A 100 8.04 6.06 6.35
CA LEU A 100 7.28 5.15 7.19
C LEU A 100 7.42 3.69 6.70
N TRP A 101 7.39 3.48 5.39
CA TRP A 101 7.64 2.18 4.79
C TRP A 101 9.02 1.64 5.17
N ARG A 102 10.07 2.46 5.01
CA ARG A 102 11.44 2.07 5.40
C ARG A 102 11.57 1.75 6.87
N LYS A 103 10.89 2.51 7.74
CA LYS A 103 10.88 2.29 9.19
C LYS A 103 10.18 0.98 9.60
N HIS A 104 9.06 0.63 8.97
CA HIS A 104 8.19 -0.45 9.44
C HIS A 104 8.20 -1.73 8.60
N ILE A 105 8.68 -1.67 7.36
CA ILE A 105 8.65 -2.80 6.41
C ILE A 105 10.06 -3.12 5.90
N GLY A 106 10.85 -2.08 5.59
CA GLY A 106 12.24 -2.24 5.17
C GLY A 106 12.62 -1.39 3.95
N PRO A 107 13.85 -1.54 3.44
CA PRO A 107 14.39 -0.71 2.37
C PRO A 107 13.48 -0.66 1.15
N ALA A 108 13.20 0.56 0.67
CA ALA A 108 12.38 0.81 -0.50
C ALA A 108 12.73 2.18 -1.09
N GLU A 109 12.63 2.28 -2.41
CA GLU A 109 12.88 3.49 -3.18
C GLU A 109 11.58 4.07 -3.73
N LEU A 110 11.46 5.40 -3.70
CA LEU A 110 10.29 6.12 -4.18
C LEU A 110 10.52 6.63 -5.61
N VAL A 111 9.59 6.32 -6.49
CA VAL A 111 9.65 6.67 -7.91
C VAL A 111 8.47 7.54 -8.28
N TYR A 112 8.75 8.69 -8.90
CA TYR A 112 7.73 9.53 -9.52
C TYR A 112 7.43 9.03 -10.93
N THR A 113 6.18 8.65 -11.22
CA THR A 113 5.86 7.90 -12.45
C THR A 113 5.55 8.78 -13.67
N ARG A 114 5.50 10.10 -13.49
CA ARG A 114 5.09 11.05 -14.56
C ARG A 114 6.27 11.66 -15.34
N MET A 115 7.49 11.17 -15.08
CA MET A 115 8.68 11.43 -15.90
C MET A 115 9.04 10.20 -16.74
N PRO A 116 9.80 10.33 -17.85
CA PRO A 116 10.09 9.22 -18.76
C PRO A 116 10.67 7.97 -18.07
N GLU A 117 11.62 8.14 -17.16
CA GLU A 117 12.28 7.07 -16.41
C GLU A 117 11.28 6.35 -15.50
N GLY A 118 10.51 7.12 -14.73
CA GLY A 118 9.48 6.57 -13.85
C GLY A 118 8.34 5.90 -14.61
N ARG A 119 7.99 6.38 -15.81
CA ARG A 119 6.99 5.75 -16.68
C ARG A 119 7.46 4.39 -17.18
N LYS A 120 8.75 4.23 -17.50
CA LYS A 120 9.33 2.91 -17.83
C LYS A 120 9.20 1.95 -16.66
N MET A 121 9.54 2.41 -15.44
CA MET A 121 9.39 1.59 -14.22
C MET A 121 7.94 1.21 -13.96
N LEU A 122 7.00 2.12 -14.15
CA LEU A 122 5.57 1.85 -14.01
C LEU A 122 5.12 0.77 -14.99
N LEU A 123 5.53 0.83 -16.27
CA LEU A 123 5.20 -0.20 -17.25
C LEU A 123 5.77 -1.57 -16.84
N THR A 124 7.02 -1.62 -16.38
CA THR A 124 7.61 -2.87 -15.84
C THR A 124 6.81 -3.41 -14.65
N ALA A 125 6.43 -2.55 -13.71
CA ALA A 125 5.63 -2.92 -12.55
C ALA A 125 4.26 -3.48 -12.98
N ARG A 126 3.59 -2.84 -13.94
CA ARG A 126 2.34 -3.32 -14.50
C ARG A 126 2.50 -4.67 -15.19
N THR A 127 3.52 -4.88 -16.02
CA THR A 127 3.75 -6.17 -16.68
C THR A 127 3.94 -7.30 -15.66
N ARG A 128 4.67 -7.05 -14.58
CA ARG A 128 4.79 -8.04 -13.48
C ARG A 128 3.47 -8.23 -12.74
N ALA A 129 2.74 -7.16 -12.49
CA ALA A 129 1.42 -7.25 -11.86
C ALA A 129 0.42 -8.03 -12.73
N LEU A 130 0.48 -7.91 -14.06
CA LEU A 130 -0.30 -8.70 -15.02
C LEU A 130 -0.01 -10.20 -14.89
N SER A 131 1.26 -10.60 -14.71
CA SER A 131 1.59 -12.01 -14.43
C SER A 131 0.99 -12.51 -13.12
N SER A 132 0.74 -11.61 -12.17
CA SER A 132 0.00 -11.88 -10.94
C SER A 132 -1.50 -11.59 -11.03
N ILE A 133 -2.10 -11.21 -12.17
CA ILE A 133 -3.56 -11.03 -12.28
C ILE A 133 -4.32 -12.35 -12.13
N PHE A 134 -3.65 -13.49 -12.35
CA PHE A 134 -4.17 -14.80 -11.96
C PHE A 134 -4.24 -14.98 -10.42
N VAL A 135 -3.67 -14.06 -9.63
CA VAL A 135 -3.82 -13.98 -8.17
C VAL A 135 -5.10 -13.19 -7.86
N LYS A 136 -5.96 -13.77 -7.01
CA LYS A 136 -7.24 -13.18 -6.57
C LYS A 136 -7.00 -11.75 -6.04
N LYS A 137 -7.77 -10.77 -6.55
CA LYS A 137 -7.72 -9.39 -6.05
C LYS A 137 -8.18 -9.34 -4.59
N SER A 138 -7.77 -8.29 -3.87
CA SER A 138 -8.30 -8.07 -2.52
C SER A 138 -9.80 -7.76 -2.62
N GLU A 139 -10.61 -8.50 -1.86
CA GLU A 139 -12.06 -8.33 -1.82
C GLU A 139 -12.44 -7.50 -0.60
N ARG A 140 -13.39 -6.56 -0.78
CA ARG A 140 -13.96 -5.82 0.34
C ARG A 140 -15.14 -6.60 0.90
N VAL A 141 -15.00 -7.07 2.13
CA VAL A 141 -16.06 -7.76 2.85
C VAL A 141 -16.64 -6.82 3.90
N SER A 142 -17.97 -6.68 3.90
CA SER A 142 -18.70 -6.00 4.98
C SER A 142 -19.14 -7.06 5.99
N ALA A 143 -18.46 -7.12 7.13
CA ALA A 143 -18.81 -8.01 8.23
C ALA A 143 -19.10 -7.18 9.48
N TRP A 144 -20.14 -7.57 10.22
CA TRP A 144 -20.39 -7.06 11.56
C TRP A 144 -19.47 -7.84 12.50
N ARG A 145 -18.39 -7.21 12.97
CA ARG A 145 -17.42 -7.74 13.93
C ARG A 145 -17.26 -6.76 15.08
#